data_AF-A0AA39C6D9-F1
#
_entry.id   AF-A0AA39C6D9-F1
#
_cell.length_a   1.000
_cell.length_b   1.000
_cell.length_c   1.000
_cell.angle_alpha   90.00
_cell.angle_beta   90.00
_cell.angle_gamma   90.00
#
_symmetry.space_group_name_H-M   'P 1'
#
loop_
_entity.id
_entity.type
_entity.pdbx_description
1 polymer ?
#
loop_
_entity_poly.entity_id
_entity_poly.type
_entity_poly.pdbx_seq_one_letter_code
_entity_poly.pdbx_strand_id
1 'polypeptide(L)'
;MNSSTDIWSEVDQVKKEKRHELVLSGAEISKKIKTCGLDNNIFSLDNLNFLNINQTCLKIVPDEIGMLENLTTLVLHSNAISTLPKTISNLKKLKVLDCSRNALDSLPQELSLLPQLTTINFGSNLLTELPCQLQNTKLISVDLSNNKFQTFPDVCYAELIHLMEINLKGNEIKELPSSISVLLSLKHLNLSDNCITVVPGELAYCQKLKELDLKGNNLTDKRLYKLVDQCKTKQVLDYVRQHCPTTTINSSNDGKGTKKGKRTQKNSESDATKQIIDNLTHKLRILRTTDSTPVIKILDPVKSIRPHIVACVVRNLTFNEDNFKTFIRLQTKLHEGICEKRNLATLATHDLDLIPPGDLTYTAIPPKQLKLKPLGRNKLYTAANLFEQLKTEADNLRREKKRNVYSGIHKYLYLIEGKPQFPCLLDSSNQVISLPPITNSDITKMSVNTKNMFVEVTNGTSQQTCRHIMDTFLKELVTLGIGLPQCNDSEEQTLFYDLQIEQVKVVDVEGNLKHVYPSRNDFNIEDKSVTVIRD
;
A
#
# COMPACT_ATOMS: atom_id res chain seq x y z
N MET A 1 -39.71 -16.67 -45.72
CA MET A 1 -38.71 -15.61 -45.52
C MET A 1 -39.39 -14.47 -44.77
N ASN A 2 -39.37 -14.50 -43.43
CA ASN A 2 -39.82 -13.37 -42.62
C ASN A 2 -38.56 -12.65 -42.14
N SER A 3 -38.45 -11.38 -42.52
CA SER A 3 -37.31 -10.50 -42.27
C SER A 3 -37.10 -10.27 -40.77
N SER A 4 -35.86 -10.47 -40.33
CA SER A 4 -35.35 -10.32 -38.95
C SER A 4 -35.25 -8.86 -38.46
N THR A 5 -35.98 -7.92 -39.06
CA THR A 5 -35.66 -6.49 -39.02
C THR A 5 -36.39 -5.66 -37.95
N ASP A 6 -37.10 -6.26 -36.99
CA ASP A 6 -37.98 -5.47 -36.08
C ASP A 6 -37.97 -5.88 -34.60
N ILE A 7 -36.99 -6.68 -34.16
CA ILE A 7 -36.98 -7.19 -32.77
C ILE A 7 -36.48 -6.13 -31.78
N TRP A 8 -35.57 -5.26 -32.20
CA TRP A 8 -34.87 -4.28 -31.36
C TRP A 8 -35.02 -2.85 -31.90
N SER A 9 -36.26 -2.41 -32.12
CA SER A 9 -36.57 -1.07 -32.63
C SER A 9 -36.00 0.06 -31.76
N GLU A 10 -35.80 -0.18 -30.46
CA GLU A 10 -35.17 0.75 -29.52
C GLU A 10 -33.70 1.03 -29.87
N VAL A 11 -32.97 -0.01 -30.31
CA VAL A 11 -31.56 0.08 -30.70
C VAL A 11 -31.42 0.80 -32.04
N ASP A 12 -32.28 0.47 -33.00
CA ASP A 12 -32.33 1.13 -34.31
C ASP A 12 -32.67 2.62 -34.19
N GLN A 13 -33.59 2.97 -33.29
CA GLN A 13 -33.92 4.37 -33.02
C GLN A 13 -32.71 5.13 -32.47
N VAL A 14 -32.02 4.58 -31.47
CA VAL A 14 -30.80 5.20 -30.89
C VAL A 14 -29.73 5.40 -31.96
N LYS A 15 -29.55 4.42 -32.85
CA LYS A 15 -28.60 4.51 -33.97
C LYS A 15 -28.98 5.59 -34.97
N LYS A 16 -30.25 5.63 -35.40
CA LYS A 16 -30.77 6.59 -36.39
C LYS A 16 -30.73 8.04 -35.87
N GLU A 17 -31.09 8.24 -34.61
CA GLU A 17 -31.15 9.56 -33.97
C GLU A 17 -29.82 9.98 -33.34
N LYS A 18 -28.79 9.13 -33.39
CA LYS A 18 -27.46 9.35 -32.78
C LYS A 18 -27.54 9.72 -31.30
N ARG A 19 -28.43 9.05 -30.56
CA ARG A 19 -28.62 9.29 -29.12
C ARG A 19 -27.42 8.80 -28.31
N HIS A 20 -27.20 9.44 -27.16
CA HIS A 20 -26.12 9.11 -26.22
C HIS A 20 -26.55 8.15 -25.10
N GLU A 21 -27.82 7.77 -25.05
CA GLU A 21 -28.41 7.01 -23.96
C GLU A 21 -29.30 5.89 -24.50
N LEU A 22 -29.17 4.70 -23.92
CA LEU A 22 -30.00 3.54 -24.22
C LEU A 22 -30.45 2.89 -22.91
N VAL A 23 -31.76 2.69 -22.79
CA VAL A 23 -32.40 2.04 -21.64
C VAL A 23 -33.19 0.85 -22.13
N LEU A 24 -32.84 -0.32 -21.64
CA LEU A 24 -33.49 -1.59 -21.94
C LEU A 24 -33.97 -2.21 -20.62
N SER A 25 -35.22 -1.99 -20.28
CA SER A 25 -35.76 -2.37 -18.98
C SER A 25 -37.12 -3.08 -19.04
N GLY A 26 -37.37 -3.89 -18.00
CA GLY A 26 -38.69 -4.49 -17.77
C GLY A 26 -38.94 -5.82 -18.49
N ALA A 27 -40.16 -6.32 -18.31
CA ALA A 27 -40.55 -7.69 -18.68
C ALA A 27 -40.50 -7.96 -20.19
N GLU A 28 -40.83 -6.98 -21.03
CA GLU A 28 -40.82 -7.15 -22.49
C GLU A 28 -39.40 -7.29 -23.03
N ILE A 29 -38.46 -6.44 -22.57
CA ILE A 29 -37.04 -6.58 -22.89
C ILE A 29 -36.51 -7.91 -22.35
N SER A 30 -36.91 -8.31 -21.14
CA SER A 30 -36.52 -9.62 -20.59
C SER A 30 -37.00 -10.78 -21.47
N LYS A 31 -38.21 -10.70 -22.05
CA LYS A 31 -38.69 -11.72 -23.01
C LYS A 31 -37.83 -11.73 -24.27
N LYS A 32 -37.51 -10.55 -24.84
CA LYS A 32 -36.62 -10.43 -26.00
C LYS A 32 -35.26 -11.08 -25.74
N ILE A 33 -34.59 -10.71 -24.64
CA ILE A 33 -33.30 -11.29 -24.24
C ILE A 33 -33.40 -12.81 -24.10
N LYS A 34 -34.49 -13.33 -23.53
CA LYS A 34 -34.71 -14.77 -23.38
C LYS A 34 -34.89 -15.49 -24.72
N THR A 35 -35.52 -14.86 -25.71
CA THR A 35 -35.82 -15.48 -27.01
C THR A 35 -34.69 -15.39 -28.02
N CYS A 36 -33.99 -14.26 -28.09
CA CYS A 36 -33.01 -13.99 -29.14
C CYS A 36 -31.65 -13.49 -28.63
N GLY A 37 -31.44 -13.39 -27.32
CA GLY A 37 -30.23 -12.82 -26.74
C GLY A 37 -30.20 -11.29 -26.80
N LEU A 38 -29.08 -10.71 -26.36
CA LEU A 38 -28.85 -9.27 -26.43
C LEU A 38 -28.44 -8.88 -27.86
N ASP A 39 -28.96 -7.77 -28.38
CA ASP A 39 -28.64 -7.33 -29.75
C ASP A 39 -27.19 -6.86 -29.87
N ASN A 40 -26.43 -7.50 -30.78
CA ASN A 40 -25.04 -7.13 -31.04
C ASN A 40 -24.89 -5.72 -31.63
N ASN A 41 -25.95 -5.16 -32.25
CA ASN A 41 -25.91 -3.79 -32.77
C ASN A 41 -25.71 -2.75 -31.67
N ILE A 42 -26.06 -3.05 -30.41
CA ILE A 42 -25.82 -2.17 -29.27
C ILE A 42 -24.34 -1.79 -29.17
N PHE A 43 -23.43 -2.74 -29.43
CA PHE A 43 -21.99 -2.55 -29.31
C PHE A 43 -21.37 -1.76 -30.48
N SER A 44 -22.17 -1.47 -31.53
CA SER A 44 -21.79 -0.58 -32.65
C SER A 44 -22.20 0.88 -32.44
N LEU A 45 -22.75 1.23 -31.26
CA LEU A 45 -23.24 2.57 -30.96
C LEU A 45 -22.11 3.45 -30.40
N ASP A 46 -21.28 4.00 -31.29
CA ASP A 46 -20.08 4.76 -30.91
C ASP A 46 -20.34 5.98 -30.01
N ASN A 47 -21.54 6.57 -30.08
CA ASN A 47 -21.88 7.78 -29.33
C ASN A 47 -22.43 7.51 -27.92
N LEU A 48 -22.56 6.25 -27.51
CA LEU A 48 -23.26 5.90 -26.28
C LEU A 48 -22.44 6.27 -25.03
N ASN A 49 -23.01 7.12 -24.18
CA ASN A 49 -22.42 7.54 -22.90
C ASN A 49 -23.11 6.87 -21.70
N PHE A 50 -24.36 6.44 -21.86
CA PHE A 50 -25.18 5.82 -20.83
C PHE A 50 -25.87 4.57 -21.37
N LEU A 51 -25.62 3.42 -20.72
CA LEU A 51 -26.29 2.16 -21.01
C LEU A 51 -26.91 1.63 -19.74
N ASN A 52 -28.22 1.43 -19.76
CA ASN A 52 -28.96 0.81 -18.66
C ASN A 52 -29.70 -0.42 -19.16
N ILE A 53 -29.33 -1.58 -18.65
CA ILE A 53 -30.05 -2.84 -18.87
C ILE A 53 -30.44 -3.38 -17.49
N ASN A 54 -31.67 -3.15 -17.06
CA ASN A 54 -32.09 -3.52 -15.70
C ASN A 54 -33.44 -4.25 -15.66
N GLN A 55 -33.66 -5.00 -14.57
CA GLN A 55 -34.89 -5.79 -14.38
C GLN A 55 -35.14 -6.78 -15.53
N THR A 56 -34.09 -7.42 -16.03
CA THR A 56 -34.16 -8.43 -17.10
C THR A 56 -33.56 -9.77 -16.67
N CYS A 57 -33.59 -10.77 -17.55
CA CYS A 57 -32.98 -12.08 -17.32
C CYS A 57 -31.55 -12.20 -17.87
N LEU A 58 -30.84 -11.09 -18.09
CA LEU A 58 -29.47 -11.10 -18.61
C LEU A 58 -28.54 -11.88 -17.68
N LYS A 59 -27.87 -12.91 -18.22
CA LYS A 59 -26.97 -13.81 -17.46
C LYS A 59 -25.48 -13.54 -17.69
N ILE A 60 -25.14 -13.08 -18.89
CA ILE A 60 -23.76 -12.88 -19.31
C ILE A 60 -23.71 -11.52 -19.99
N VAL A 61 -22.75 -10.69 -19.59
CA VAL A 61 -22.39 -9.47 -20.33
C VAL A 61 -21.38 -9.88 -21.39
N PRO A 62 -21.67 -9.70 -22.69
CA PRO A 62 -20.79 -10.14 -23.77
C PRO A 62 -19.50 -9.28 -23.82
N ASP A 63 -18.41 -9.86 -24.33
CA ASP A 63 -17.09 -9.21 -24.38
C ASP A 63 -17.11 -7.92 -25.23
N GLU A 64 -18.03 -7.85 -26.19
CA GLU A 64 -18.30 -6.70 -27.06
C GLU A 64 -18.70 -5.44 -26.29
N ILE A 65 -19.08 -5.55 -25.00
CA ILE A 65 -19.28 -4.36 -24.15
C ILE A 65 -18.06 -3.43 -24.18
N GLY A 66 -16.85 -3.99 -24.32
CA GLY A 66 -15.61 -3.22 -24.40
C GLY A 66 -15.46 -2.35 -25.64
N MET A 67 -16.34 -2.48 -26.65
CA MET A 67 -16.36 -1.63 -27.85
C MET A 67 -16.98 -0.26 -27.58
N LEU A 68 -17.74 -0.10 -26.49
CA LEU A 68 -18.41 1.15 -26.11
C LEU A 68 -17.44 2.15 -25.44
N GLU A 69 -16.37 2.56 -26.11
CA GLU A 69 -15.27 3.35 -25.53
C GLU A 69 -15.71 4.71 -24.93
N ASN A 70 -16.86 5.24 -25.36
CA ASN A 70 -17.42 6.50 -24.88
C ASN A 70 -18.30 6.36 -23.63
N LEU A 71 -18.55 5.12 -23.17
CA LEU A 71 -19.45 4.87 -22.05
C LEU A 71 -18.92 5.47 -20.76
N THR A 72 -19.78 6.27 -20.11
CA THR A 72 -19.50 6.93 -18.83
C THR A 72 -20.28 6.30 -17.68
N THR A 73 -21.43 5.72 -17.97
CA THR A 73 -22.31 5.10 -16.98
C THR A 73 -22.85 3.78 -17.53
N LEU A 74 -22.59 2.70 -16.80
CA LEU A 74 -23.11 1.37 -17.10
C LEU A 74 -23.94 0.88 -15.92
N VAL A 75 -25.22 0.65 -16.17
CA VAL A 75 -26.20 0.19 -15.17
C VAL A 75 -26.73 -1.17 -15.61
N LEU A 76 -26.47 -2.18 -14.81
CA LEU A 76 -26.81 -3.58 -15.04
C LEU A 76 -27.51 -4.21 -13.83
N HIS A 77 -28.14 -3.38 -12.98
CA HIS A 77 -28.73 -3.87 -11.74
C HIS A 77 -29.96 -4.77 -11.96
N SER A 78 -30.25 -5.64 -11.01
CA SER A 78 -31.45 -6.50 -11.02
C SER A 78 -31.54 -7.38 -12.26
N ASN A 79 -30.44 -8.06 -12.61
CA ASN A 79 -30.41 -9.11 -13.61
C ASN A 79 -29.96 -10.45 -12.97
N ALA A 80 -29.48 -11.39 -13.77
CA ALA A 80 -28.98 -12.70 -13.33
C ALA A 80 -27.50 -12.88 -13.71
N ILE A 81 -26.73 -11.80 -13.74
CA ILE A 81 -25.33 -11.80 -14.21
C ILE A 81 -24.45 -12.53 -13.21
N SER A 82 -23.67 -13.52 -13.68
CA SER A 82 -22.75 -14.30 -12.84
C SER A 82 -21.31 -13.76 -12.83
N THR A 83 -20.86 -13.17 -13.93
CA THR A 83 -19.50 -12.62 -14.07
C THR A 83 -19.50 -11.39 -14.99
N LEU A 84 -18.48 -10.55 -14.86
CA LEU A 84 -18.19 -9.44 -15.79
C LEU A 84 -17.02 -9.82 -16.71
N PRO A 85 -17.07 -9.43 -18.00
CA PRO A 85 -16.00 -9.72 -18.95
C PRO A 85 -14.75 -8.88 -18.66
N LYS A 86 -13.57 -9.40 -19.00
CA LYS A 86 -12.28 -8.70 -18.86
C LYS A 86 -12.21 -7.42 -19.71
N THR A 87 -12.94 -7.42 -20.82
CA THR A 87 -13.05 -6.28 -21.74
C THR A 87 -13.76 -5.07 -21.12
N ILE A 88 -14.37 -5.20 -19.94
CA ILE A 88 -14.90 -4.05 -19.18
C ILE A 88 -13.83 -2.98 -18.97
N SER A 89 -12.57 -3.40 -18.86
CA SER A 89 -11.41 -2.51 -18.70
C SER A 89 -11.14 -1.60 -19.89
N ASN A 90 -11.72 -1.87 -21.06
CA ASN A 90 -11.62 -1.00 -22.24
C ASN A 90 -12.46 0.27 -22.10
N LEU A 91 -13.42 0.31 -21.17
CA LEU A 91 -14.28 1.45 -20.92
C LEU A 91 -13.55 2.57 -20.15
N LYS A 92 -12.52 3.17 -20.77
CA LYS A 92 -11.59 4.12 -20.11
C LYS A 92 -12.28 5.40 -19.59
N LYS A 93 -13.48 5.71 -20.07
CA LYS A 93 -14.29 6.87 -19.65
C LYS A 93 -15.35 6.54 -18.59
N LEU A 94 -15.46 5.27 -18.17
CA LEU A 94 -16.47 4.82 -17.23
C LEU A 94 -16.27 5.45 -15.85
N LYS A 95 -17.33 6.07 -15.34
CA LYS A 95 -17.38 6.75 -14.03
C LYS A 95 -18.26 5.99 -13.04
N VAL A 96 -19.35 5.41 -13.53
CA VAL A 96 -20.33 4.72 -12.71
C VAL A 96 -20.55 3.32 -13.26
N LEU A 97 -20.35 2.32 -12.40
CA LEU A 97 -20.65 0.92 -12.68
C LEU A 97 -21.59 0.38 -11.60
N ASP A 98 -22.82 0.06 -11.98
CA ASP A 98 -23.81 -0.56 -11.10
C ASP A 98 -24.17 -1.94 -11.62
N CYS A 99 -23.76 -2.99 -10.91
CA CYS A 99 -24.18 -4.36 -11.14
C CYS A 99 -24.85 -4.95 -9.89
N SER A 100 -25.53 -4.13 -9.10
CA SER A 100 -26.22 -4.58 -7.88
C SER A 100 -27.37 -5.52 -8.16
N ARG A 101 -27.75 -6.36 -7.19
CA ARG A 101 -28.86 -7.34 -7.30
C ARG A 101 -28.66 -8.27 -8.50
N ASN A 102 -27.49 -8.88 -8.60
CA ASN A 102 -27.16 -9.90 -9.59
C ASN A 102 -26.72 -11.19 -8.85
N ALA A 103 -26.10 -12.12 -9.57
CA ALA A 103 -25.53 -13.34 -9.02
C ALA A 103 -24.00 -13.36 -9.17
N LEU A 104 -23.34 -12.18 -9.10
CA LEU A 104 -21.89 -12.08 -9.29
C LEU A 104 -21.17 -12.88 -8.19
N ASP A 105 -20.38 -13.87 -8.58
CA ASP A 105 -19.55 -14.65 -7.66
C ASP A 105 -18.07 -14.24 -7.69
N SER A 106 -17.65 -13.57 -8.76
CA SER A 106 -16.28 -13.13 -9.01
C SER A 106 -16.25 -11.86 -9.86
N LEU A 107 -15.14 -11.12 -9.78
CA LEU A 107 -14.89 -9.91 -10.55
C LEU A 107 -13.56 -10.02 -11.31
N PRO A 108 -13.46 -9.49 -12.55
CA PRO A 108 -12.21 -9.46 -13.29
C PRO A 108 -11.18 -8.55 -12.61
N GLN A 109 -9.92 -8.96 -12.56
CA GLN A 109 -8.82 -8.13 -12.00
C GLN A 109 -8.65 -6.82 -12.77
N GLU A 110 -9.01 -6.83 -14.05
CA GLU A 110 -8.95 -5.70 -14.96
C GLU A 110 -9.92 -4.56 -14.59
N LEU A 111 -10.84 -4.77 -13.63
CA LEU A 111 -11.66 -3.69 -13.05
C LEU A 111 -10.80 -2.56 -12.45
N SER A 112 -9.62 -2.91 -11.94
CA SER A 112 -8.63 -1.96 -11.42
C SER A 112 -8.10 -0.98 -12.50
N LEU A 113 -8.19 -1.35 -13.78
CA LEU A 113 -7.65 -0.60 -14.92
C LEU A 113 -8.61 0.49 -15.46
N LEU A 114 -9.64 0.85 -14.70
CA LEU A 114 -10.65 1.87 -15.03
C LEU A 114 -10.28 3.22 -14.37
N PRO A 115 -9.57 4.12 -15.08
CA PRO A 115 -8.95 5.30 -14.47
C PRO A 115 -9.93 6.42 -14.09
N GLN A 116 -11.17 6.37 -14.60
CA GLN A 116 -12.20 7.39 -14.37
C GLN A 116 -13.28 6.94 -13.39
N LEU A 117 -13.17 5.73 -12.84
CA LEU A 117 -14.22 5.14 -12.02
C LEU A 117 -14.37 5.91 -10.70
N THR A 118 -15.59 6.39 -10.46
CA THR A 118 -15.96 7.17 -9.27
C THR A 118 -16.93 6.42 -8.37
N THR A 119 -17.76 5.54 -8.92
CA THR A 119 -18.79 4.82 -8.16
C THR A 119 -18.83 3.37 -8.61
N ILE A 120 -18.73 2.47 -7.64
CA ILE A 120 -18.95 1.04 -7.81
C ILE A 120 -20.14 0.65 -6.94
N ASN A 121 -21.13 0.01 -7.54
CA ASN A 121 -22.24 -0.61 -6.82
C ASN A 121 -22.37 -2.08 -7.21
N PHE A 122 -21.93 -2.98 -6.32
CA PHE A 122 -22.10 -4.42 -6.44
C PHE A 122 -22.91 -4.99 -5.26
N GLY A 123 -23.76 -4.17 -4.63
CA GLY A 123 -24.60 -4.64 -3.53
C GLY A 123 -25.55 -5.77 -3.94
N SER A 124 -25.89 -6.67 -3.02
CA SER A 124 -26.76 -7.83 -3.25
C SER A 124 -26.25 -8.76 -4.35
N ASN A 125 -25.04 -9.29 -4.17
CA ASN A 125 -24.42 -10.30 -5.04
C ASN A 125 -23.90 -11.48 -4.18
N LEU A 126 -23.05 -12.33 -4.76
CA LEU A 126 -22.46 -13.50 -4.10
C LEU A 126 -20.93 -13.35 -3.91
N LEU A 127 -20.41 -12.11 -3.98
CA LEU A 127 -18.98 -11.82 -3.99
C LEU A 127 -18.33 -12.13 -2.63
N THR A 128 -17.16 -12.75 -2.68
CA THR A 128 -16.32 -13.01 -1.50
C THR A 128 -15.12 -12.07 -1.40
N GLU A 129 -14.71 -11.49 -2.52
CA GLU A 129 -13.56 -10.60 -2.63
C GLU A 129 -13.80 -9.48 -3.65
N LEU A 130 -13.02 -8.41 -3.51
CA LEU A 130 -12.92 -7.31 -4.46
C LEU A 130 -11.47 -7.26 -4.94
N PRO A 131 -11.19 -7.23 -6.25
CA PRO A 131 -9.83 -7.08 -6.75
C PRO A 131 -9.21 -5.77 -6.24
N CYS A 132 -7.88 -5.70 -6.16
CA CYS A 132 -7.16 -4.52 -5.67
C CYS A 132 -7.61 -3.23 -6.39
N GLN A 133 -8.05 -2.22 -5.63
CA GLN A 133 -8.55 -0.94 -6.18
C GLN A 133 -7.50 0.18 -6.15
N LEU A 134 -6.23 -0.13 -5.93
CA LEU A 134 -5.13 0.85 -5.80
C LEU A 134 -5.08 1.85 -6.97
N GLN A 135 -5.41 1.40 -8.19
CA GLN A 135 -5.34 2.22 -9.40
C GLN A 135 -6.58 3.10 -9.63
N ASN A 136 -7.72 2.83 -8.99
CA ASN A 136 -8.95 3.61 -9.13
C ASN A 136 -8.94 4.86 -8.23
N THR A 137 -7.91 5.70 -8.39
CA THR A 137 -7.65 6.90 -7.55
C THR A 137 -8.80 7.91 -7.48
N LYS A 138 -9.76 7.85 -8.42
CA LYS A 138 -10.96 8.71 -8.48
C LYS A 138 -12.18 8.14 -7.78
N LEU A 139 -12.07 6.96 -7.17
CA LEU A 139 -13.18 6.29 -6.50
C LEU A 139 -13.69 7.14 -5.32
N ILE A 140 -15.01 7.35 -5.27
CA ILE A 140 -15.70 8.16 -4.28
C ILE A 140 -16.58 7.28 -3.39
N SER A 141 -17.28 6.31 -3.98
CA SER A 141 -18.26 5.48 -3.30
C SER A 141 -18.16 4.03 -3.76
N VAL A 142 -18.16 3.11 -2.79
CA VAL A 142 -18.12 1.66 -2.99
C VAL A 142 -19.24 1.02 -2.18
N ASP A 143 -20.22 0.44 -2.88
CA ASP A 143 -21.26 -0.37 -2.26
C ASP A 143 -21.04 -1.86 -2.57
N LEU A 144 -20.80 -2.62 -1.52
CA LEU A 144 -20.60 -4.07 -1.49
C LEU A 144 -21.56 -4.73 -0.50
N SER A 145 -22.65 -4.06 -0.13
CA SER A 145 -23.60 -4.56 0.86
C SER A 145 -24.26 -5.87 0.42
N ASN A 146 -24.67 -6.72 1.35
CA ASN A 146 -25.39 -7.97 1.10
C ASN A 146 -24.62 -8.90 0.15
N ASN A 147 -23.35 -9.16 0.45
CA ASN A 147 -22.47 -10.09 -0.25
C ASN A 147 -21.95 -11.16 0.75
N LYS A 148 -20.87 -11.87 0.41
CA LYS A 148 -20.26 -12.93 1.22
C LYS A 148 -18.83 -12.59 1.65
N PHE A 149 -18.51 -11.30 1.83
CA PHE A 149 -17.18 -10.88 2.26
C PHE A 149 -16.91 -11.35 3.69
N GLN A 150 -15.88 -12.18 3.88
CA GLN A 150 -15.43 -12.60 5.22
C GLN A 150 -14.32 -11.70 5.78
N THR A 151 -13.65 -10.95 4.90
CA THR A 151 -12.61 -9.98 5.22
C THR A 151 -12.99 -8.62 4.63
N PHE A 152 -12.44 -7.54 5.21
CA PHE A 152 -12.61 -6.21 4.64
C PHE A 152 -12.02 -6.15 3.21
N PRO A 153 -12.68 -5.47 2.25
CA PRO A 153 -12.23 -5.42 0.87
C PRO A 153 -10.91 -4.66 0.71
N ASP A 154 -10.17 -4.97 -0.35
CA ASP A 154 -8.86 -4.39 -0.63
C ASP A 154 -8.93 -2.96 -1.19
N VAL A 155 -9.28 -2.01 -0.30
CA VAL A 155 -9.51 -0.58 -0.60
C VAL A 155 -8.82 0.37 0.38
N CYS A 156 -8.04 -0.13 1.35
CA CYS A 156 -7.36 0.72 2.35
C CYS A 156 -6.02 1.27 1.83
N TYR A 157 -6.08 2.16 0.84
CA TYR A 157 -4.91 2.77 0.18
C TYR A 157 -4.87 4.29 0.34
N ALA A 158 -3.69 4.86 0.54
CA ALA A 158 -3.52 6.32 0.68
C ALA A 158 -3.82 7.07 -0.63
N GLU A 159 -3.69 6.39 -1.76
CA GLU A 159 -3.97 6.87 -3.11
C GLU A 159 -5.47 7.12 -3.36
N LEU A 160 -6.36 6.47 -2.59
CA LEU A 160 -7.82 6.64 -2.68
C LEU A 160 -8.28 7.89 -1.93
N ILE A 161 -7.68 9.04 -2.27
CA ILE A 161 -7.87 10.34 -1.62
C ILE A 161 -9.30 10.88 -1.75
N HIS A 162 -10.09 10.33 -2.67
CA HIS A 162 -11.47 10.74 -2.94
C HIS A 162 -12.51 9.81 -2.32
N LEU A 163 -12.12 8.66 -1.76
CA LEU A 163 -13.06 7.67 -1.22
C LEU A 163 -13.73 8.22 0.04
N MET A 164 -15.04 8.45 -0.06
CA MET A 164 -15.87 9.04 1.00
C MET A 164 -16.85 8.04 1.61
N GLU A 165 -17.26 7.04 0.85
CA GLU A 165 -18.35 6.13 1.23
C GLU A 165 -17.95 4.68 0.99
N ILE A 166 -18.05 3.87 2.04
CA ILE A 166 -17.89 2.43 1.97
C ILE A 166 -19.11 1.80 2.64
N ASN A 167 -19.90 1.06 1.86
CA ASN A 167 -21.02 0.29 2.35
C ASN A 167 -20.73 -1.21 2.25
N LEU A 168 -20.60 -1.85 3.41
CA LEU A 168 -20.32 -3.27 3.60
C LEU A 168 -21.40 -3.95 4.45
N LYS A 169 -22.56 -3.32 4.60
CA LYS A 169 -23.68 -3.87 5.36
C LYS A 169 -24.02 -5.31 4.94
N GLY A 170 -24.36 -6.20 5.87
CA GLY A 170 -24.92 -7.52 5.52
C GLY A 170 -23.89 -8.44 4.87
N ASN A 171 -22.67 -8.47 5.41
CA ASN A 171 -21.60 -9.36 4.97
C ASN A 171 -21.19 -10.28 6.14
N GLU A 172 -20.11 -11.04 5.98
CA GLU A 172 -19.59 -11.97 6.98
C GLU A 172 -18.25 -11.49 7.57
N ILE A 173 -18.00 -10.17 7.55
CA ILE A 173 -16.69 -9.59 7.91
C ILE A 173 -16.42 -9.81 9.39
N LYS A 174 -15.28 -10.43 9.70
CA LYS A 174 -14.89 -10.78 11.08
C LYS A 174 -14.04 -9.72 11.77
N GLU A 175 -13.28 -8.98 10.98
CA GLU A 175 -12.29 -8.02 11.47
C GLU A 175 -12.22 -6.79 10.57
N LEU A 176 -11.93 -5.65 11.20
CA LEU A 176 -11.67 -4.39 10.51
C LEU A 176 -10.16 -4.11 10.52
N PRO A 177 -9.53 -3.78 9.38
CA PRO A 177 -8.10 -3.54 9.34
C PRO A 177 -7.74 -2.21 10.01
N SER A 178 -6.60 -2.18 10.71
CA SER A 178 -6.05 -0.94 11.28
C SER A 178 -5.66 0.09 10.21
N SER A 179 -5.36 -0.38 8.99
CA SER A 179 -5.08 0.45 7.82
C SER A 179 -6.27 1.28 7.34
N ILE A 180 -7.49 1.09 7.86
CA ILE A 180 -8.65 1.93 7.49
C ILE A 180 -8.41 3.42 7.76
N SER A 181 -7.52 3.73 8.71
CA SER A 181 -7.10 5.09 9.06
C SER A 181 -6.41 5.85 7.91
N VAL A 182 -5.90 5.17 6.88
CA VAL A 182 -5.28 5.82 5.70
C VAL A 182 -6.30 6.53 4.81
N LEU A 183 -7.59 6.22 4.95
CA LEU A 183 -8.66 6.79 4.15
C LEU A 183 -9.06 8.19 4.66
N LEU A 184 -8.22 9.19 4.37
CA LEU A 184 -8.33 10.57 4.87
C LEU A 184 -9.63 11.31 4.47
N SER A 185 -10.34 10.80 3.46
CA SER A 185 -11.59 11.38 2.95
C SER A 185 -12.85 10.62 3.36
N LEU A 186 -12.72 9.48 4.06
CA LEU A 186 -13.85 8.64 4.45
C LEU A 186 -14.81 9.41 5.37
N LYS A 187 -16.08 9.46 4.99
CA LYS A 187 -17.16 10.15 5.70
C LYS A 187 -18.23 9.21 6.19
N HIS A 188 -18.55 8.18 5.41
CA HIS A 188 -19.60 7.21 5.69
C HIS A 188 -19.02 5.80 5.62
N LEU A 189 -19.08 5.08 6.73
CA LEU A 189 -18.69 3.68 6.81
C LEU A 189 -19.83 2.87 7.39
N ASN A 190 -20.44 2.02 6.57
CA ASN A 190 -21.49 1.11 7.00
C ASN A 190 -20.95 -0.32 7.05
N LEU A 191 -20.88 -0.86 8.25
CA LEU A 191 -20.46 -2.23 8.56
C LEU A 191 -21.55 -2.96 9.35
N SER A 192 -22.79 -2.49 9.28
CA SER A 192 -23.91 -3.12 9.99
C SER A 192 -24.14 -4.55 9.52
N ASP A 193 -24.72 -5.39 10.37
CA ASP A 193 -25.06 -6.79 10.07
C ASP A 193 -23.85 -7.57 9.53
N ASN A 194 -22.77 -7.62 10.32
CA ASN A 194 -21.53 -8.35 10.03
C ASN A 194 -21.10 -9.21 11.24
N CYS A 195 -19.93 -9.84 11.16
CA CYS A 195 -19.38 -10.71 12.20
C CYS A 195 -18.24 -10.05 13.01
N ILE A 196 -18.18 -8.71 13.07
CA ILE A 196 -17.06 -7.99 13.68
C ILE A 196 -17.08 -8.18 15.20
N THR A 197 -15.95 -8.61 15.74
CA THR A 197 -15.80 -8.88 17.19
C THR A 197 -15.00 -7.81 17.91
N VAL A 198 -14.05 -7.17 17.22
CA VAL A 198 -13.16 -6.14 17.76
C VAL A 198 -13.07 -5.01 16.74
N VAL A 199 -13.15 -3.77 17.24
CA VAL A 199 -12.95 -2.56 16.46
C VAL A 199 -11.55 -2.02 16.75
N PRO A 200 -10.69 -1.76 15.75
CA PRO A 200 -9.37 -1.16 15.95
C PRO A 200 -9.50 0.30 16.39
N GLY A 201 -8.65 0.74 17.32
CA GLY A 201 -8.59 2.13 17.77
C GLY A 201 -8.27 3.10 16.63
N GLU A 202 -7.60 2.61 15.59
CA GLU A 202 -7.24 3.35 14.39
C GLU A 202 -8.44 3.91 13.61
N LEU A 203 -9.62 3.28 13.74
CA LEU A 203 -10.86 3.79 13.15
C LEU A 203 -11.18 5.21 13.63
N ALA A 204 -10.81 5.56 14.86
CA ALA A 204 -11.02 6.90 15.42
C ALA A 204 -10.08 7.97 14.85
N TYR A 205 -9.07 7.59 14.05
CA TYR A 205 -8.16 8.49 13.35
C TYR A 205 -8.64 8.87 11.94
N CYS A 206 -9.74 8.29 11.45
CA CYS A 206 -10.42 8.74 10.23
C CYS A 206 -11.03 10.13 10.45
N GLN A 207 -10.25 11.19 10.19
CA GLN A 207 -10.55 12.57 10.60
C GLN A 207 -11.89 13.12 10.08
N LYS A 208 -12.37 12.61 8.95
CA LYS A 208 -13.60 13.07 8.29
C LYS A 208 -14.79 12.13 8.49
N LEU A 209 -14.64 11.06 9.27
CA LEU A 209 -15.70 10.07 9.48
C LEU A 209 -16.85 10.71 10.28
N LYS A 210 -18.00 10.86 9.61
CA LYS A 210 -19.20 11.49 10.18
C LYS A 210 -20.24 10.46 10.59
N GLU A 211 -20.35 9.40 9.81
CA GLU A 211 -21.32 8.34 9.99
C GLU A 211 -20.61 6.99 10.00
N LEU A 212 -20.78 6.28 11.10
CA LEU A 212 -20.28 4.94 11.34
C LEU A 212 -21.46 4.10 11.80
N ASP A 213 -21.76 3.04 11.07
CA ASP A 213 -22.74 2.03 11.48
C ASP A 213 -22.03 0.69 11.73
N LEU A 214 -22.15 0.20 12.96
CA LEU A 214 -21.61 -1.08 13.42
C LEU A 214 -22.72 -1.97 14.01
N LYS A 215 -24.00 -1.61 13.84
CA LYS A 215 -25.13 -2.35 14.43
C LYS A 215 -25.18 -3.78 13.90
N GLY A 216 -25.71 -4.71 14.69
CA GLY A 216 -25.81 -6.11 14.24
C GLY A 216 -24.47 -6.86 14.14
N ASN A 217 -23.41 -6.35 14.78
CA ASN A 217 -22.13 -7.07 14.95
C ASN A 217 -22.02 -7.73 16.32
N ASN A 218 -21.19 -8.77 16.43
CA ASN A 218 -20.94 -9.51 17.68
C ASN A 218 -19.76 -8.93 18.47
N LEU A 219 -19.84 -7.63 18.81
CA LEU A 219 -18.76 -6.92 19.50
C LEU A 219 -18.50 -7.48 20.90
N THR A 220 -17.24 -7.80 21.18
CA THR A 220 -16.80 -8.37 22.45
C THR A 220 -16.86 -7.37 23.60
N ASP A 221 -16.61 -6.09 23.31
CA ASP A 221 -16.81 -5.00 24.26
C ASP A 221 -18.31 -4.67 24.41
N LYS A 222 -18.90 -5.13 25.53
CA LYS A 222 -20.32 -4.91 25.86
C LYS A 222 -20.70 -3.43 25.99
N ARG A 223 -19.76 -2.56 26.36
CA ARG A 223 -20.02 -1.12 26.45
C ARG A 223 -20.04 -0.51 25.07
N LEU A 224 -19.05 -0.82 24.22
CA LEU A 224 -19.05 -0.39 22.82
C LEU A 224 -20.31 -0.88 22.09
N TYR A 225 -20.69 -2.14 22.30
CA TYR A 225 -21.92 -2.73 21.75
C TYR A 225 -23.15 -1.88 22.07
N LYS A 226 -23.35 -1.50 23.34
CA LYS A 226 -24.47 -0.62 23.75
C LYS A 226 -24.36 0.79 23.15
N LEU A 227 -23.16 1.35 23.07
CA LEU A 227 -22.93 2.67 22.48
C LEU A 227 -23.29 2.70 20.99
N VAL A 228 -22.95 1.64 20.25
CA VAL A 228 -23.28 1.53 18.82
C VAL A 228 -24.79 1.59 18.57
N ASP A 229 -25.60 1.01 19.46
CA ASP A 229 -27.06 1.02 19.31
C ASP A 229 -27.70 2.36 19.70
N GLN A 230 -27.15 3.04 20.72
CA GLN A 230 -27.83 4.13 21.44
C GLN A 230 -27.24 5.52 21.18
N CYS A 231 -26.00 5.59 20.72
CA CYS A 231 -25.23 6.83 20.67
C CYS A 231 -24.93 7.30 19.25
N LYS A 232 -24.59 8.59 19.11
CA LYS A 232 -24.17 9.18 17.82
C LYS A 232 -22.74 8.74 17.50
N THR A 233 -22.40 8.70 16.21
CA THR A 233 -21.05 8.31 15.71
C THR A 233 -19.90 8.98 16.46
N LYS A 234 -19.99 10.28 16.77
CA LYS A 234 -18.95 10.98 17.54
C LYS A 234 -18.65 10.33 18.90
N GLN A 235 -19.68 9.94 19.65
CA GLN A 235 -19.51 9.32 20.97
C GLN A 235 -18.92 7.91 20.85
N VAL A 236 -19.32 7.16 19.81
CA VAL A 236 -18.73 5.85 19.49
C VAL A 236 -17.24 6.02 19.17
N LEU A 237 -16.87 6.97 18.31
CA LEU A 237 -15.49 7.23 17.93
C LEU A 237 -14.63 7.72 19.10
N ASP A 238 -15.17 8.59 19.97
CA ASP A 238 -14.46 9.04 21.17
C ASP A 238 -14.20 7.88 22.14
N TYR A 239 -15.14 6.93 22.27
CA TYR A 239 -14.93 5.72 23.04
C TYR A 239 -13.88 4.80 22.42
N VAL A 240 -13.98 4.55 21.10
CA VAL A 240 -13.01 3.75 20.32
C VAL A 240 -11.60 4.32 20.48
N ARG A 241 -11.43 5.65 20.39
CA ARG A 241 -10.13 6.32 20.56
C ARG A 241 -9.48 6.02 21.92
N GLN A 242 -10.27 5.85 22.97
CA GLN A 242 -9.78 5.74 24.34
C GLN A 242 -9.64 4.28 24.81
N HIS A 243 -10.45 3.36 24.29
CA HIS A 243 -10.61 2.02 24.87
C HIS A 243 -10.39 0.86 23.90
N CYS A 244 -10.42 1.10 22.58
CA CYS A 244 -10.18 0.04 21.60
C CYS A 244 -8.68 -0.20 21.38
N PRO A 245 -8.28 -1.45 21.06
CA PRO A 245 -6.88 -1.78 20.87
C PRO A 245 -6.31 -1.04 19.67
N THR A 246 -5.18 -0.37 19.88
CA THR A 246 -4.34 0.18 18.80
C THR A 246 -3.13 -0.74 18.61
N THR A 247 -2.65 -0.84 17.38
CA THR A 247 -1.39 -1.52 17.03
C THR A 247 -0.14 -0.90 17.71
N THR A 248 -0.32 0.17 18.47
CA THR A 248 0.64 0.73 19.43
C THR A 248 0.17 0.56 20.89
N ILE A 249 0.96 -0.19 21.69
CA ILE A 249 1.01 -0.26 23.17
C ILE A 249 -0.16 -0.98 23.89
N ASN A 250 0.17 -2.17 24.44
CA ASN A 250 0.00 -2.43 25.87
C ASN A 250 1.10 -3.37 26.39
N SER A 251 2.20 -2.75 26.83
CA SER A 251 3.14 -3.32 27.79
C SER A 251 3.02 -2.55 29.10
N SER A 252 2.22 -3.06 30.05
CA SER A 252 2.54 -3.13 31.49
C SER A 252 1.33 -3.61 32.31
N ASN A 253 1.52 -4.80 32.90
CA ASN A 253 1.10 -5.27 34.22
C ASN A 253 -0.29 -4.92 34.78
N ASP A 254 -1.09 -5.97 35.00
CA ASP A 254 -1.29 -6.40 36.39
C ASP A 254 -1.31 -7.93 36.50
N GLY A 255 -0.54 -8.46 37.45
CA GLY A 255 -0.35 -9.88 37.67
C GLY A 255 -0.99 -10.36 38.96
N LYS A 256 -1.54 -11.58 38.92
CA LYS A 256 -1.44 -12.68 39.90
C LYS A 256 -2.73 -13.51 39.90
N GLY A 257 -2.58 -14.84 39.83
CA GLY A 257 -3.63 -15.74 40.32
C GLY A 257 -3.87 -17.06 39.58
N THR A 258 -2.86 -17.93 39.53
CA THR A 258 -2.95 -19.41 39.71
C THR A 258 -3.95 -20.29 38.93
N LYS A 259 -3.32 -21.23 38.22
CA LYS A 259 -3.50 -22.72 38.22
C LYS A 259 -4.57 -23.40 37.34
N LYS A 260 -3.98 -24.25 36.47
CA LYS A 260 -4.31 -25.66 36.13
C LYS A 260 -5.56 -25.95 35.27
N GLY A 261 -5.27 -26.28 34.01
CA GLY A 261 -5.49 -27.64 33.49
C GLY A 261 -6.63 -27.82 32.48
N LYS A 262 -6.28 -28.11 31.23
CA LYS A 262 -6.53 -29.41 30.57
C LYS A 262 -6.09 -29.37 29.10
N ARG A 263 -5.29 -30.37 28.73
CA ARG A 263 -5.05 -30.81 27.34
C ARG A 263 -6.38 -31.05 26.63
N THR A 264 -6.49 -30.59 25.38
CA THR A 264 -7.30 -31.23 24.35
C THR A 264 -6.57 -31.13 23.01
N GLN A 265 -6.43 -32.29 22.37
CA GLN A 265 -5.93 -32.50 21.01
C GLN A 265 -6.88 -31.90 19.98
N LYS A 266 -6.32 -31.26 18.94
CA LYS A 266 -6.86 -30.96 17.59
C LYS A 266 -5.75 -30.18 16.86
N ASN A 267 -5.41 -30.32 15.59
CA ASN A 267 -5.71 -31.27 14.52
C ASN A 267 -4.54 -31.15 13.51
N SER A 268 -4.12 -32.27 12.94
CA SER A 268 -3.00 -32.44 12.00
C SER A 268 -3.26 -31.94 10.56
N GLU A 269 -4.28 -31.10 10.35
CA GLU A 269 -4.59 -30.49 9.03
C GLU A 269 -3.97 -29.10 8.86
N SER A 270 -3.60 -28.41 9.95
CA SER A 270 -3.09 -27.02 9.90
C SER A 270 -1.63 -26.89 9.42
N ASP A 271 -0.82 -27.95 9.52
CA ASP A 271 0.59 -27.92 9.11
C ASP A 271 0.75 -28.13 7.60
N ALA A 272 -0.13 -28.90 6.95
CA ALA A 272 -0.08 -29.13 5.51
C ALA A 272 -0.47 -27.87 4.72
N THR A 273 -1.50 -27.13 5.16
CA THR A 273 -1.90 -25.86 4.51
C THR A 273 -0.90 -24.74 4.75
N LYS A 274 -0.27 -24.69 5.94
CA LYS A 274 0.86 -23.78 6.22
C LYS A 274 2.06 -24.08 5.34
N GLN A 275 2.43 -25.35 5.15
CA GLN A 275 3.52 -25.75 4.26
C GLN A 275 3.24 -25.38 2.79
N ILE A 276 1.99 -25.46 2.33
CA ILE A 276 1.61 -25.06 0.97
C ILE A 276 1.68 -23.53 0.80
N ILE A 277 1.23 -22.74 1.79
CA ILE A 277 1.31 -21.27 1.76
C ILE A 277 2.76 -20.77 1.90
N ASP A 278 3.58 -21.42 2.73
CA ASP A 278 5.02 -21.13 2.86
C ASP A 278 5.82 -21.42 1.58
N ASN A 279 5.28 -22.26 0.69
CA ASN A 279 5.88 -22.57 -0.60
C ASN A 279 5.45 -21.61 -1.72
N LEU A 280 4.47 -20.73 -1.48
CA LEU A 280 3.88 -19.84 -2.49
C LEU A 280 3.89 -18.35 -2.10
N THR A 281 4.88 -17.92 -1.30
CA THR A 281 5.01 -16.54 -0.79
C THR A 281 6.43 -16.03 -0.94
N HIS A 282 6.62 -14.71 -1.07
CA HIS A 282 7.95 -14.10 -1.07
C HIS A 282 8.63 -14.33 0.28
N LYS A 283 9.96 -14.48 0.32
CA LYS A 283 10.67 -14.80 1.58
C LYS A 283 11.67 -13.71 1.93
N LEU A 284 11.61 -13.24 3.18
CA LEU A 284 12.68 -12.44 3.79
C LEU A 284 13.50 -13.36 4.69
N ARG A 285 14.72 -13.71 4.27
CA ARG A 285 15.64 -14.57 5.03
C ARG A 285 16.61 -13.70 5.84
N ILE A 286 16.44 -13.70 7.15
CA ILE A 286 17.28 -12.93 8.06
C ILE A 286 18.50 -13.77 8.45
N LEU A 287 19.66 -13.32 7.99
CA LEU A 287 20.96 -13.90 8.26
C LEU A 287 21.59 -13.23 9.49
N ARG A 288 22.22 -14.04 10.36
CA ARG A 288 22.98 -13.50 11.49
C ARG A 288 24.20 -12.74 11.01
N THR A 289 24.63 -11.77 11.81
CA THR A 289 25.88 -11.03 11.59
C THR A 289 27.05 -12.00 11.44
N THR A 290 27.86 -11.79 10.41
CA THR A 290 29.13 -12.49 10.17
C THR A 290 30.31 -11.60 10.55
N ASP A 291 31.53 -12.14 10.61
CA ASP A 291 32.74 -11.33 10.87
C ASP A 291 33.03 -10.29 9.77
N SER A 292 32.37 -10.44 8.61
CA SER A 292 32.49 -9.52 7.47
C SER A 292 31.41 -8.45 7.42
N THR A 293 30.38 -8.52 8.29
CA THR A 293 29.37 -7.47 8.36
C THR A 293 29.93 -6.23 9.04
N PRO A 294 29.77 -5.03 8.47
CA PRO A 294 30.17 -3.81 9.14
C PRO A 294 29.38 -3.60 10.44
N VAL A 295 30.06 -3.16 11.51
CA VAL A 295 29.42 -2.64 12.72
C VAL A 295 29.40 -1.12 12.67
N ILE A 296 28.28 -0.50 13.04
CA ILE A 296 28.17 0.97 13.11
C ILE A 296 28.49 1.44 14.53
N LYS A 297 29.55 2.24 14.66
CA LYS A 297 29.93 2.92 15.91
C LYS A 297 29.30 4.32 15.94
N ILE A 298 28.45 4.59 16.93
CA ILE A 298 27.85 5.92 17.13
C ILE A 298 28.73 6.75 18.07
N LEU A 299 29.16 7.92 17.61
CA LEU A 299 29.88 8.90 18.42
C LEU A 299 28.95 9.96 19.02
N ASP A 300 29.33 10.52 20.16
CA ASP A 300 28.53 11.52 20.89
C ASP A 300 28.10 12.76 20.10
N PRO A 301 28.90 13.34 19.19
CA PRO A 301 28.53 14.55 18.46
C PRO A 301 27.18 14.45 17.72
N VAL A 302 26.86 13.26 17.18
CA VAL A 302 25.64 13.05 16.40
C VAL A 302 24.37 12.97 17.25
N LYS A 303 24.51 12.64 18.54
CA LYS A 303 23.37 12.39 19.45
C LYS A 303 22.48 13.61 19.63
N SER A 304 23.07 14.80 19.59
CA SER A 304 22.35 16.08 19.75
C SER A 304 21.69 16.60 18.47
N ILE A 305 21.96 15.98 17.32
CA ILE A 305 21.54 16.46 16.00
C ILE A 305 20.61 15.44 15.33
N ARG A 306 21.04 14.19 15.23
CA ARG A 306 20.30 13.10 14.57
C ARG A 306 20.68 11.73 15.17
N PRO A 307 20.23 11.42 16.40
CA PRO A 307 20.75 10.31 17.19
C PRO A 307 20.45 8.90 16.66
N HIS A 308 19.42 8.72 15.85
CA HIS A 308 18.94 7.38 15.50
C HIS A 308 19.39 6.97 14.10
N ILE A 309 20.00 5.79 14.03
CA ILE A 309 20.38 5.10 12.80
C ILE A 309 20.00 3.61 12.92
N VAL A 310 19.42 3.05 11.88
CA VAL A 310 19.13 1.62 11.74
C VAL A 310 19.66 1.18 10.39
N ALA A 311 20.30 0.02 10.32
CA ALA A 311 20.89 -0.46 9.08
C ALA A 311 20.75 -1.97 8.94
N CYS A 312 20.87 -2.46 7.72
CA CYS A 312 21.02 -3.87 7.37
C CYS A 312 21.83 -3.99 6.07
N VAL A 313 22.31 -5.20 5.80
CA VAL A 313 22.91 -5.54 4.50
C VAL A 313 21.94 -6.45 3.76
N VAL A 314 21.70 -6.15 2.48
CA VAL A 314 20.93 -7.00 1.58
C VAL A 314 21.89 -7.68 0.61
N ARG A 315 21.88 -9.00 0.58
CA ARG A 315 22.81 -9.82 -0.20
C ARG A 315 22.16 -10.38 -1.47
N ASN A 316 22.99 -10.68 -2.45
CA ASN A 316 22.61 -11.43 -3.66
C ASN A 316 21.48 -10.78 -4.47
N LEU A 317 21.53 -9.45 -4.59
CA LEU A 317 20.63 -8.68 -5.44
C LEU A 317 20.93 -8.92 -6.91
N THR A 318 19.87 -8.94 -7.71
CA THR A 318 19.92 -9.08 -9.16
C THR A 318 19.15 -7.92 -9.79
N PHE A 319 19.90 -6.96 -10.33
CA PHE A 319 19.31 -5.83 -11.05
C PHE A 319 19.38 -6.02 -12.56
N ASN A 320 18.32 -5.59 -13.24
CA ASN A 320 18.27 -5.29 -14.66
C ASN A 320 17.84 -3.82 -14.83
N GLU A 321 17.88 -3.28 -16.04
CA GLU A 321 17.58 -1.86 -16.29
C GLU A 321 16.17 -1.45 -15.80
N ASP A 322 15.18 -2.32 -15.91
CA ASP A 322 13.78 -1.99 -15.59
C ASP A 322 13.47 -2.09 -14.09
N ASN A 323 13.95 -3.15 -13.43
CA ASN A 323 13.81 -3.31 -11.99
C ASN A 323 14.70 -2.30 -11.23
N PHE A 324 15.83 -1.86 -11.80
CA PHE A 324 16.67 -0.83 -11.20
C PHE A 324 16.00 0.55 -11.25
N LYS A 325 15.35 0.90 -12.37
CA LYS A 325 14.49 2.10 -12.43
C LYS A 325 13.36 2.03 -11.40
N THR A 326 12.75 0.85 -11.25
CA THR A 326 11.69 0.60 -10.27
C THR A 326 12.20 0.75 -8.84
N PHE A 327 13.41 0.26 -8.54
CA PHE A 327 14.11 0.44 -7.28
C PHE A 327 14.38 1.91 -6.95
N ILE A 328 14.87 2.70 -7.91
CA ILE A 328 15.08 4.15 -7.73
C ILE A 328 13.74 4.87 -7.50
N ARG A 329 12.68 4.47 -8.23
CA ARG A 329 11.33 5.00 -8.04
C ARG A 329 10.78 4.65 -6.65
N LEU A 330 11.02 3.44 -6.15
CA LEU A 330 10.65 3.02 -4.79
C LEU A 330 11.29 3.94 -3.75
N GLN A 331 12.60 4.17 -3.84
CA GLN A 331 13.28 5.08 -2.90
C GLN A 331 12.66 6.49 -2.91
N THR A 332 12.34 7.00 -4.11
CA THR A 332 11.69 8.30 -4.26
C THR A 332 10.29 8.31 -3.64
N LYS A 333 9.49 7.27 -3.90
CA LYS A 333 8.14 7.07 -3.33
C LYS A 333 8.17 7.06 -1.80
N LEU A 334 9.05 6.26 -1.18
CA LEU A 334 9.18 6.19 0.28
C LEU A 334 9.66 7.52 0.87
N HIS A 335 10.59 8.20 0.18
CA HIS A 335 11.03 9.53 0.56
C HIS A 335 9.90 10.57 0.55
N GLU A 336 9.01 10.54 -0.43
CA GLU A 336 7.88 11.46 -0.53
C GLU A 336 6.73 11.10 0.42
N GLY A 337 6.50 9.81 0.67
CA GLY A 337 5.45 9.27 1.54
C GLY A 337 5.90 9.14 2.99
N ILE A 338 6.28 7.92 3.40
CA ILE A 338 6.53 7.56 4.80
C ILE A 338 7.71 8.30 5.46
N CYS A 339 8.64 8.85 4.68
CA CYS A 339 9.72 9.70 5.20
C CYS A 339 9.39 11.20 5.24
N GLU A 340 8.16 11.59 4.86
CA GLU A 340 7.66 12.97 4.82
C GLU A 340 8.58 13.96 4.08
N LYS A 341 8.99 13.62 2.85
CA LYS A 341 9.93 14.40 2.02
C LYS A 341 11.27 14.60 2.74
N ARG A 342 11.77 13.52 3.33
CA ARG A 342 12.98 13.44 4.16
C ARG A 342 12.95 14.25 5.46
N ASN A 343 11.82 14.86 5.81
CA ASN A 343 11.73 15.63 7.06
C ASN A 343 11.70 14.72 8.29
N LEU A 344 10.99 13.60 8.17
CA LEU A 344 10.86 12.64 9.26
C LEU A 344 12.13 11.77 9.35
N ALA A 345 12.46 11.08 8.26
CA ALA A 345 13.58 10.14 8.20
C ALA A 345 14.30 10.21 6.84
N THR A 346 15.49 9.64 6.76
CA THR A 346 16.26 9.57 5.50
C THR A 346 16.68 8.13 5.29
N LEU A 347 16.21 7.53 4.19
CA LEU A 347 16.63 6.23 3.69
C LEU A 347 17.79 6.45 2.73
N ALA A 348 18.86 5.70 2.91
CA ALA A 348 20.03 5.75 2.05
C ALA A 348 20.49 4.33 1.70
N THR A 349 20.75 4.11 0.43
CA THR A 349 21.23 2.84 -0.12
C THR A 349 22.62 3.02 -0.71
N HIS A 350 23.50 2.09 -0.42
CA HIS A 350 24.91 2.11 -0.79
C HIS A 350 25.29 0.78 -1.43
N ASP A 351 26.08 0.81 -2.48
CA ASP A 351 26.74 -0.38 -2.98
C ASP A 351 27.79 -0.81 -1.95
N LEU A 352 27.54 -1.95 -1.28
CA LEU A 352 28.41 -2.44 -0.22
C LEU A 352 29.76 -2.88 -0.77
N ASP A 353 29.82 -3.36 -2.01
CA ASP A 353 31.06 -3.83 -2.62
C ASP A 353 32.04 -2.68 -2.92
N LEU A 354 31.53 -1.43 -2.91
CA LEU A 354 32.33 -0.20 -3.02
C LEU A 354 32.76 0.37 -1.65
N ILE A 355 32.23 -0.15 -0.55
CA ILE A 355 32.63 0.27 0.81
C ILE A 355 33.84 -0.57 1.23
N PRO A 356 34.95 0.06 1.67
CA PRO A 356 36.09 -0.68 2.20
C PRO A 356 35.67 -1.54 3.39
N PRO A 357 36.14 -2.80 3.50
CA PRO A 357 35.84 -3.66 4.64
C PRO A 357 36.20 -2.98 5.97
N GLY A 358 35.35 -3.15 6.97
CA GLY A 358 35.55 -2.65 8.33
C GLY A 358 34.33 -1.95 8.91
N ASP A 359 34.51 -1.43 10.13
CA ASP A 359 33.45 -0.74 10.87
C ASP A 359 33.17 0.65 10.29
N LEU A 360 31.89 1.05 10.40
CA LEU A 360 31.41 2.35 9.98
C LEU A 360 31.27 3.26 11.20
N THR A 361 31.52 4.56 11.03
CA THR A 361 31.44 5.53 12.13
C THR A 361 30.35 6.56 11.84
N TYR A 362 29.29 6.55 12.66
CA TYR A 362 28.21 7.53 12.58
C TYR A 362 28.47 8.66 13.58
N THR A 363 28.74 9.86 13.07
CA THR A 363 29.20 11.01 13.85
C THR A 363 28.66 12.34 13.28
N ALA A 364 29.04 13.48 13.86
CA ALA A 364 28.78 14.79 13.29
C ALA A 364 30.08 15.61 13.20
N ILE A 365 30.29 16.27 12.06
CA ILE A 365 31.51 17.03 11.75
C ILE A 365 31.14 18.47 11.37
N PRO A 366 31.95 19.49 11.73
CA PRO A 366 31.76 20.85 11.27
C PRO A 366 31.65 20.95 9.72
N PRO A 367 30.65 21.67 9.17
CA PRO A 367 30.36 21.64 7.72
C PRO A 367 31.52 22.07 6.81
N LYS A 368 32.45 22.89 7.33
CA LYS A 368 33.64 23.34 6.59
C LYS A 368 34.73 22.25 6.48
N GLN A 369 34.74 21.30 7.42
CA GLN A 369 35.74 20.22 7.49
C GLN A 369 35.23 18.94 6.82
N LEU A 370 33.92 18.73 6.80
CA LEU A 370 33.27 17.59 6.17
C LEU A 370 33.31 17.74 4.64
N LYS A 371 33.99 16.83 3.95
CA LYS A 371 34.10 16.79 2.50
C LYS A 371 33.53 15.49 1.94
N LEU A 372 32.77 15.60 0.85
CA LEU A 372 32.24 14.45 0.12
C LEU A 372 32.10 14.78 -1.37
N LYS A 373 32.03 13.75 -2.21
CA LYS A 373 31.63 13.88 -3.62
C LYS A 373 30.13 13.54 -3.70
N PRO A 374 29.22 14.53 -3.77
CA PRO A 374 27.78 14.26 -3.71
C PRO A 374 27.31 13.45 -4.91
N LEU A 375 26.32 12.59 -4.69
CA LEU A 375 25.71 11.80 -5.76
C LEU A 375 25.25 12.70 -6.92
N GLY A 376 25.64 12.35 -8.15
CA GLY A 376 25.29 13.12 -9.35
C GLY A 376 26.12 14.40 -9.56
N ARG A 377 27.15 14.65 -8.74
CA ARG A 377 28.10 15.76 -8.91
C ARG A 377 29.51 15.23 -9.09
N ASN A 378 30.26 15.81 -10.02
CA ASN A 378 31.59 15.31 -10.39
C ASN A 378 32.75 15.86 -9.54
N LYS A 379 32.48 16.83 -8.66
CA LYS A 379 33.50 17.52 -7.86
C LYS A 379 33.35 17.20 -6.37
N LEU A 380 34.45 17.33 -5.64
CA LEU A 380 34.46 17.27 -4.18
C LEU A 380 33.92 18.60 -3.61
N TYR A 381 33.01 18.51 -2.64
CA TYR A 381 32.44 19.67 -1.94
C TYR A 381 32.68 19.57 -0.45
N THR A 382 32.84 20.71 0.20
CA THR A 382 32.58 20.80 1.64
C THR A 382 31.06 20.78 1.88
N ALA A 383 30.62 20.24 3.02
CA ALA A 383 29.21 20.24 3.37
C ALA A 383 28.62 21.66 3.41
N ALA A 384 29.41 22.64 3.88
CA ALA A 384 29.04 24.05 3.88
C ALA A 384 28.73 24.57 2.47
N ASN A 385 29.64 24.35 1.52
CA ASN A 385 29.46 24.84 0.15
C ASN A 385 28.31 24.12 -0.56
N LEU A 386 28.17 22.80 -0.33
CA LEU A 386 27.07 22.03 -0.87
C LEU A 386 25.72 22.53 -0.34
N PHE A 387 25.63 22.77 0.97
CA PHE A 387 24.43 23.26 1.62
C PHE A 387 23.98 24.61 1.06
N GLU A 388 24.91 25.57 0.95
CA GLU A 388 24.62 26.89 0.37
C GLU A 388 24.16 26.81 -1.09
N GLN A 389 24.77 25.94 -1.90
CA GLN A 389 24.33 25.72 -3.28
C GLN A 389 22.93 25.14 -3.35
N LEU A 390 22.63 24.11 -2.55
CA LEU A 390 21.30 23.51 -2.51
C LEU A 390 20.23 24.49 -2.00
N LYS A 391 20.58 25.35 -1.05
CA LYS A 391 19.70 26.43 -0.57
C LYS A 391 19.42 27.44 -1.68
N THR A 392 20.45 27.85 -2.41
CA THR A 392 20.32 28.76 -3.56
C THR A 392 19.46 28.15 -4.68
N GLU A 393 19.67 26.88 -5.00
CA GLU A 393 18.86 26.12 -5.96
C GLU A 393 17.39 26.05 -5.52
N ALA A 394 17.13 25.77 -4.24
CA ALA A 394 15.79 25.73 -3.67
C ALA A 394 15.10 27.10 -3.72
N ASP A 395 15.82 28.18 -3.44
CA ASP A 395 15.31 29.56 -3.52
C ASP A 395 15.00 29.98 -4.96
N ASN A 396 15.89 29.66 -5.91
CA ASN A 396 15.66 29.95 -7.33
C ASN A 396 14.41 29.21 -7.84
N LEU A 397 14.25 27.94 -7.49
CA LEU A 397 13.11 27.13 -7.89
C LEU A 397 11.80 27.62 -7.23
N ARG A 398 11.87 28.14 -6.01
CA ARG A 398 10.73 28.81 -5.34
C ARG A 398 10.33 30.09 -6.08
N ARG A 399 11.31 30.92 -6.49
CA ARG A 399 11.09 32.16 -7.25
C ARG A 399 10.50 31.88 -8.63
N GLU A 400 11.06 30.91 -9.36
CA GLU A 400 10.59 30.48 -10.67
C GLU A 400 9.13 30.01 -10.63
N LYS A 401 8.78 29.20 -9.63
CA LYS A 401 7.40 28.70 -9.44
C LYS A 401 6.45 29.71 -8.79
N LYS A 402 6.89 30.96 -8.56
CA LYS A 402 6.12 32.05 -7.91
C LYS A 402 5.43 31.63 -6.61
N ARG A 403 6.11 30.82 -5.79
CA ARG A 403 5.54 30.33 -4.51
C ARG A 403 6.03 31.18 -3.33
N ASN A 404 5.12 31.51 -2.42
CA ASN A 404 5.47 32.21 -1.18
C ASN A 404 6.24 31.32 -0.19
N VAL A 405 6.03 30.00 -0.26
CA VAL A 405 6.61 28.99 0.63
C VAL A 405 7.50 28.02 -0.18
N TYR A 406 8.58 27.52 0.43
CA TYR A 406 9.45 26.49 -0.16
C TYR A 406 8.65 25.26 -0.59
N SER A 407 9.07 24.61 -1.68
CA SER A 407 8.51 23.29 -1.99
C SER A 407 8.81 22.35 -0.82
N GLY A 408 7.84 21.54 -0.40
CA GLY A 408 8.03 20.58 0.69
C GLY A 408 9.22 19.63 0.47
N ILE A 409 9.70 19.52 -0.78
CA ILE A 409 10.88 18.75 -1.19
C ILE A 409 12.16 19.31 -0.58
N HIS A 410 12.34 20.62 -0.41
CA HIS A 410 13.59 21.19 0.14
C HIS A 410 13.53 21.45 1.64
N LYS A 411 12.41 21.12 2.30
CA LYS A 411 12.20 21.40 3.72
C LYS A 411 13.23 20.68 4.61
N TYR A 412 13.76 19.54 4.16
CA TYR A 412 14.77 18.77 4.90
C TYR A 412 16.09 19.52 5.08
N LEU A 413 16.45 20.46 4.19
CA LEU A 413 17.67 21.26 4.33
C LEU A 413 17.63 22.08 5.63
N TYR A 414 16.45 22.58 6.00
CA TYR A 414 16.26 23.38 7.20
C TYR A 414 16.38 22.59 8.50
N LEU A 415 16.37 21.25 8.47
CA LEU A 415 16.56 20.43 9.66
C LEU A 415 17.94 20.60 10.30
N ILE A 416 18.94 20.87 9.47
CA ILE A 416 20.33 21.03 9.89
C ILE A 416 20.83 22.47 9.74
N GLU A 417 19.96 23.39 9.29
CA GLU A 417 20.31 24.81 9.19
C GLU A 417 20.68 25.38 10.57
N GLY A 418 21.77 26.15 10.63
CA GLY A 418 22.25 26.77 11.87
C GLY A 418 22.85 25.79 12.88
N LYS A 419 22.93 24.48 12.58
CA LYS A 419 23.62 23.52 13.46
C LYS A 419 25.14 23.66 13.32
N PRO A 420 25.90 23.55 14.42
CA PRO A 420 27.36 23.72 14.40
C PRO A 420 28.10 22.58 13.68
N GLN A 421 27.46 21.41 13.57
CA GLN A 421 27.98 20.19 12.97
C GLN A 421 26.87 19.50 12.17
N PHE A 422 27.24 18.80 11.09
CA PHE A 422 26.32 18.00 10.29
C PHE A 422 26.57 16.52 10.50
N PRO A 423 25.51 15.69 10.58
CA PRO A 423 25.66 14.26 10.79
C PRO A 423 26.19 13.59 9.51
N CYS A 424 27.06 12.59 9.67
CA CYS A 424 27.61 11.84 8.56
C CYS A 424 27.95 10.40 8.96
N LEU A 425 27.94 9.53 7.96
CA LEU A 425 28.48 8.18 8.07
C LEU A 425 29.83 8.11 7.35
N LEU A 426 30.84 7.62 8.08
CA LEU A 426 32.19 7.40 7.60
C LEU A 426 32.46 5.91 7.42
N ASP A 427 33.23 5.57 6.40
CA ASP A 427 33.79 4.22 6.26
C ASP A 427 35.04 3.99 7.12
N SER A 428 35.64 2.80 7.03
CA SER A 428 36.86 2.43 7.74
C SER A 428 38.10 3.24 7.33
N SER A 429 38.04 3.92 6.18
CA SER A 429 39.08 4.83 5.68
C SER A 429 38.81 6.30 6.03
N ASN A 430 37.83 6.58 6.90
CA ASN A 430 37.36 7.92 7.26
C ASN A 430 36.82 8.74 6.07
N GLN A 431 36.36 8.10 5.01
CA GLN A 431 35.69 8.75 3.90
C GLN A 431 34.19 8.88 4.19
N VAL A 432 33.61 10.05 3.90
CA VAL A 432 32.17 10.27 4.07
C VAL A 432 31.40 9.55 2.96
N ILE A 433 30.62 8.54 3.35
CA ILE A 433 29.75 7.78 2.45
C ILE A 433 28.30 8.29 2.45
N SER A 434 27.86 8.93 3.54
CA SER A 434 26.51 9.49 3.69
C SER A 434 26.52 10.81 4.47
N LEU A 435 25.70 11.78 4.02
CA LEU A 435 25.45 13.07 4.68
C LEU A 435 23.93 13.25 4.89
N PRO A 436 23.31 12.60 5.88
CA PRO A 436 21.89 12.76 6.15
C PRO A 436 21.54 14.17 6.65
N PRO A 437 20.35 14.72 6.36
CA PRO A 437 19.32 14.23 5.43
C PRO A 437 19.57 14.62 3.95
N ILE A 438 20.76 15.14 3.62
CA ILE A 438 21.06 15.78 2.33
C ILE A 438 21.23 14.75 1.21
N THR A 439 22.30 13.96 1.23
CA THR A 439 22.71 13.12 0.10
C THR A 439 23.71 12.05 0.48
N ASN A 440 23.78 11.01 -0.34
CA ASN A 440 24.86 10.02 -0.33
C ASN A 440 26.06 10.53 -1.13
N SER A 441 27.20 9.90 -0.89
CA SER A 441 28.42 10.08 -1.66
C SER A 441 28.40 9.22 -2.93
N ASP A 442 28.88 9.78 -4.04
CA ASP A 442 28.94 9.13 -5.35
C ASP A 442 29.86 7.90 -5.37
N ILE A 443 30.77 7.79 -4.39
CA ILE A 443 31.71 6.67 -4.22
C ILE A 443 31.00 5.33 -3.89
N THR A 444 29.81 5.38 -3.28
CA THR A 444 29.01 4.19 -2.92
C THR A 444 27.74 4.07 -3.77
N LYS A 445 27.77 4.65 -4.98
CA LYS A 445 26.60 4.74 -5.83
C LYS A 445 26.13 3.36 -6.29
N MET A 446 24.85 3.08 -6.02
CA MET A 446 24.15 1.91 -6.56
C MET A 446 24.15 1.91 -8.09
N SER A 447 24.28 0.71 -8.67
CA SER A 447 24.19 0.49 -10.11
C SER A 447 23.45 -0.82 -10.42
N VAL A 448 23.19 -1.09 -11.70
CA VAL A 448 22.65 -2.38 -12.16
C VAL A 448 23.58 -3.56 -11.85
N ASN A 449 24.86 -3.30 -11.56
CA ASN A 449 25.85 -4.33 -11.22
C ASN A 449 25.94 -4.61 -9.73
N THR A 450 25.27 -3.82 -8.88
CA THR A 450 25.32 -3.98 -7.43
C THR A 450 24.73 -5.33 -7.02
N LYS A 451 25.51 -6.13 -6.29
CA LYS A 451 25.06 -7.43 -5.74
C LYS A 451 24.76 -7.35 -4.26
N ASN A 452 25.50 -6.53 -3.53
CA ASN A 452 25.32 -6.35 -2.10
C ASN A 452 25.02 -4.89 -1.80
N MET A 453 23.93 -4.65 -1.07
CA MET A 453 23.48 -3.30 -0.75
C MET A 453 23.53 -3.10 0.76
N PHE A 454 24.24 -2.06 1.20
CA PHE A 454 24.13 -1.55 2.56
C PHE A 454 23.01 -0.51 2.61
N VAL A 455 22.07 -0.69 3.53
CA VAL A 455 20.90 0.19 3.66
C VAL A 455 20.92 0.79 5.05
N GLU A 456 20.71 2.10 5.13
CA GLU A 456 20.57 2.82 6.38
C GLU A 456 19.31 3.70 6.38
N VAL A 457 18.72 3.84 7.57
CA VAL A 457 17.65 4.80 7.83
C VAL A 457 18.04 5.62 9.06
N THR A 458 18.11 6.95 8.89
CA THR A 458 18.40 7.89 9.98
C THR A 458 17.18 8.75 10.33
N ASN A 459 17.02 9.09 11.60
CA ASN A 459 15.90 9.90 12.11
C ASN A 459 16.36 10.75 13.32
N GLY A 460 15.75 11.92 13.49
CA GLY A 460 16.06 12.86 14.58
C GLY A 460 15.35 12.60 15.91
N THR A 461 14.23 11.88 15.91
CA THR A 461 13.30 11.77 17.05
C THR A 461 12.98 10.33 17.47
N SER A 462 12.96 9.37 16.55
CA SER A 462 12.52 8.00 16.86
C SER A 462 13.26 6.93 16.07
N GLN A 463 13.83 5.97 16.82
CA GLN A 463 14.40 4.75 16.25
C GLN A 463 13.34 3.80 15.70
N GLN A 464 12.13 3.76 16.31
CA GLN A 464 11.04 2.91 15.82
C GLN A 464 10.59 3.33 14.42
N THR A 465 10.59 4.63 14.15
CA THR A 465 10.32 5.15 12.80
C THR A 465 11.37 4.66 11.80
N CYS A 466 12.65 4.60 12.16
CA CYS A 466 13.67 4.01 11.28
C CYS A 466 13.39 2.55 10.97
N ARG A 467 13.02 1.76 11.99
CA ARG A 467 12.69 0.32 11.84
C ARG A 467 11.49 0.13 10.91
N HIS A 468 10.41 0.88 11.13
CA HIS A 468 9.20 0.79 10.30
C HIS A 468 9.47 1.13 8.82
N ILE A 469 10.27 2.17 8.55
CA ILE A 469 10.65 2.54 7.18
C ILE A 469 11.52 1.47 6.54
N MET A 470 12.45 0.89 7.31
CA MET A 470 13.30 -0.20 6.83
C MET A 470 12.49 -1.46 6.53
N ASP A 471 11.55 -1.85 7.41
CA ASP A 471 10.64 -2.98 7.19
C ASP A 471 9.81 -2.78 5.92
N THR A 472 9.25 -1.58 5.75
CA THR A 472 8.44 -1.24 4.57
C THR A 472 9.28 -1.26 3.29
N PHE A 473 10.51 -0.73 3.34
CA PHE A 473 11.42 -0.74 2.21
C PHE A 473 11.80 -2.16 1.78
N LEU A 474 12.22 -3.02 2.71
CA LEU A 474 12.64 -4.39 2.40
C LEU A 474 11.47 -5.23 1.89
N LYS A 475 10.27 -5.01 2.42
CA LYS A 475 9.04 -5.64 1.97
C LYS A 475 8.65 -5.20 0.55
N GLU A 476 8.57 -3.89 0.27
CA GLU A 476 8.28 -3.42 -1.09
C GLU A 476 9.35 -3.87 -2.09
N LEU A 477 10.62 -3.96 -1.66
CA LEU A 477 11.73 -4.41 -2.50
C LEU A 477 11.53 -5.86 -2.98
N VAL A 478 11.18 -6.79 -2.08
CA VAL A 478 10.94 -8.19 -2.47
C VAL A 478 9.65 -8.35 -3.29
N THR A 479 8.59 -7.60 -2.97
CA THR A 479 7.32 -7.62 -3.72
C THR A 479 7.45 -7.06 -5.14
N LEU A 480 8.39 -6.14 -5.36
CA LEU A 480 8.71 -5.63 -6.70
C LEU A 480 9.60 -6.59 -7.52
N GLY A 481 9.87 -7.79 -7.01
CA GLY A 481 10.67 -8.80 -7.70
C GLY A 481 12.17 -8.51 -7.70
N ILE A 482 12.65 -7.76 -6.70
CA ILE A 482 14.08 -7.50 -6.51
C ILE A 482 14.57 -8.46 -5.43
N GLY A 483 15.33 -9.48 -5.83
CA GLY A 483 15.80 -10.55 -4.96
C GLY A 483 16.18 -11.79 -5.77
N LEU A 484 16.52 -12.88 -5.10
CA LEU A 484 16.81 -14.15 -5.75
C LEU A 484 15.49 -14.77 -6.24
N PRO A 485 15.32 -15.00 -7.56
CA PRO A 485 14.15 -15.68 -8.08
C PRO A 485 14.12 -17.14 -7.61
N GLN A 486 12.95 -17.64 -7.22
CA GLN A 486 12.72 -19.05 -6.94
C GLN A 486 11.76 -19.62 -8.00
N CYS A 487 12.15 -20.74 -8.62
CA CYS A 487 11.31 -21.49 -9.57
C CYS A 487 10.78 -22.76 -8.89
N ASN A 488 9.55 -23.15 -9.20
CA ASN A 488 9.07 -24.49 -8.87
C ASN A 488 9.57 -25.48 -9.93
N ASP A 489 10.04 -26.65 -9.50
CA ASP A 489 10.61 -27.72 -10.36
C ASP A 489 9.65 -28.28 -11.43
N SER A 490 8.44 -27.73 -11.59
CA SER A 490 7.38 -28.24 -12.47
C SER A 490 7.05 -27.34 -13.66
N GLU A 491 7.32 -26.03 -13.59
CA GLU A 491 7.00 -25.07 -14.66
C GLU A 491 8.05 -23.94 -14.64
N GLU A 492 8.63 -23.61 -15.80
CA GLU A 492 9.71 -22.60 -15.98
C GLU A 492 9.24 -21.14 -15.76
N GLN A 493 8.34 -20.88 -14.81
CA GLN A 493 7.88 -19.54 -14.43
C GLN A 493 8.34 -19.19 -13.02
N THR A 494 9.09 -18.09 -12.88
CA THR A 494 9.46 -17.52 -11.58
C THR A 494 8.21 -16.95 -10.90
N LEU A 495 7.80 -17.56 -9.79
CA LEU A 495 6.59 -17.18 -9.07
C LEU A 495 6.88 -16.31 -7.83
N PHE A 496 8.05 -16.46 -7.19
CA PHE A 496 8.38 -15.80 -5.92
C PHE A 496 9.84 -15.36 -5.85
N TYR A 497 10.13 -14.48 -4.90
CA TYR A 497 11.47 -13.91 -4.70
C TYR A 497 11.90 -14.04 -3.24
N ASP A 498 13.18 -14.37 -3.07
CA ASP A 498 13.85 -14.49 -1.77
C ASP A 498 14.81 -13.31 -1.60
N LEU A 499 14.66 -12.57 -0.50
CA LEU A 499 15.56 -11.49 -0.12
C LEU A 499 16.39 -11.91 1.10
N GLN A 500 17.71 -11.91 0.96
CA GLN A 500 18.62 -12.23 2.05
C GLN A 500 19.07 -10.95 2.76
N ILE A 501 18.76 -10.85 4.05
CA ILE A 501 19.00 -9.66 4.87
C ILE A 501 19.91 -10.04 6.03
N GLU A 502 21.12 -9.50 6.03
CA GLU A 502 22.11 -9.69 7.08
C GLU A 502 22.01 -8.58 8.14
N GLN A 503 22.05 -9.01 9.40
CA GLN A 503 21.92 -8.14 10.57
C GLN A 503 23.12 -7.21 10.75
N VAL A 504 22.87 -5.91 10.88
CA VAL A 504 23.91 -4.92 11.23
C VAL A 504 23.75 -4.51 12.70
N LYS A 505 24.88 -4.52 13.42
CA LYS A 505 24.95 -4.09 14.82
C LYS A 505 25.30 -2.61 14.90
N VAL A 506 24.69 -1.93 15.87
CA VAL A 506 24.97 -0.55 16.21
C VAL A 506 25.46 -0.50 17.65
N VAL A 507 26.66 0.05 17.87
CA VAL A 507 27.35 0.10 19.15
C VAL A 507 27.69 1.54 19.55
N ASP A 508 27.94 1.79 20.83
CA ASP A 508 28.54 3.05 21.27
C ASP A 508 30.07 3.05 21.21
N VAL A 509 30.66 4.16 21.65
CA VAL A 509 32.11 4.39 21.74
C VAL A 509 32.87 3.34 22.55
N GLU A 510 32.21 2.69 23.51
CA GLU A 510 32.79 1.64 24.36
C GLU A 510 32.62 0.25 23.74
N GLY A 511 31.93 0.15 22.60
CA GLY A 511 31.60 -1.11 21.94
C GLY A 511 30.35 -1.81 22.50
N ASN A 512 29.60 -1.17 23.39
CA ASN A 512 28.37 -1.75 23.92
C ASN A 512 27.27 -1.70 22.86
N LEU A 513 26.57 -2.83 22.67
CA LEU A 513 25.46 -2.93 21.72
C LEU A 513 24.30 -2.02 22.13
N LYS A 514 23.95 -1.06 21.27
CA LYS A 514 22.71 -0.26 21.39
C LYS A 514 21.53 -1.02 20.82
N HIS A 515 21.69 -1.52 19.60
CA HIS A 515 20.70 -2.35 18.94
C HIS A 515 21.28 -3.09 17.75
N VAL A 516 20.53 -4.08 17.29
CA VAL A 516 20.74 -4.80 16.04
C VAL A 516 19.47 -4.68 15.21
N TYR A 517 19.63 -4.68 13.89
CA TYR A 517 18.51 -4.77 12.95
C TYR A 517 18.88 -5.65 11.75
N PRO A 518 17.97 -6.51 11.26
CA PRO A 518 16.66 -6.83 11.86
C PRO A 518 16.79 -7.65 13.14
N SER A 519 15.99 -7.37 14.15
CA SER A 519 15.90 -8.14 15.40
C SER A 519 14.69 -9.08 15.38
N ARG A 520 14.45 -9.82 16.48
CA ARG A 520 13.26 -10.69 16.61
C ARG A 520 11.93 -9.93 16.61
N ASN A 521 11.95 -8.64 16.93
CA ASN A 521 10.76 -7.80 17.03
C ASN A 521 10.50 -6.98 15.76
N ASP A 522 11.35 -7.09 14.74
CA ASP A 522 11.18 -6.41 13.45
C ASP A 522 10.44 -7.35 12.48
N PHE A 523 9.73 -6.78 11.50
CA PHE A 523 8.78 -7.48 10.63
C PHE A 523 7.56 -8.10 11.35
N ASN A 524 7.03 -7.45 12.38
CA ASN A 524 5.79 -7.86 13.08
C ASN A 524 4.50 -7.54 12.29
N ILE A 525 4.54 -7.65 10.97
CA ILE A 525 3.40 -7.39 10.09
C ILE A 525 2.83 -8.75 9.70
N GLU A 526 1.58 -9.03 10.08
CA GLU A 526 0.84 -10.17 9.54
C GLU A 526 0.47 -9.88 8.08
N ASP A 527 1.43 -10.05 7.17
CA ASP A 527 1.19 -10.06 5.74
C ASP A 527 1.29 -11.49 5.20
N LYS A 528 0.24 -11.93 4.51
CA LYS A 528 0.18 -13.25 3.88
C LYS A 528 1.03 -13.32 2.60
N SER A 529 1.54 -12.21 2.08
CA SER A 529 2.34 -12.18 0.84
C SER A 529 3.85 -12.35 1.06
N VAL A 530 4.33 -12.17 2.29
CA VAL A 530 5.76 -12.24 2.62
C VAL A 530 6.00 -13.03 3.91
N THR A 531 6.75 -14.11 3.82
CA THR A 531 7.14 -14.94 4.96
C THR A 531 8.55 -14.58 5.44
N VAL A 532 8.72 -14.35 6.75
CA VAL A 532 10.02 -14.02 7.33
C VAL A 532 10.66 -15.24 7.98
N ILE A 533 11.78 -15.69 7.41
CA ILE A 533 12.57 -16.81 7.88
C ILE A 533 13.80 -16.25 8.61
N ARG A 534 14.14 -16.80 9.78
CA ARG A 534 15.28 -16.32 10.59
C ARG A 534 16.20 -17.50 10.87
N ASP A 535 17.48 -17.37 10.49
CA ASP A 535 18.52 -18.39 10.70
C ASP A 535 19.25 -18.23 12.04
#